data_AF-A0ABD0VCN7-F1
#
_entry.id   AF-A0ABD0VCN7-F1
#
_cell.length_a   1.000
_cell.length_b   1.000
_cell.length_c   1.000
_cell.angle_alpha   90.00
_cell.angle_beta   90.00
_cell.angle_gamma   90.00
#
_symmetry.space_group_name_H-M   'P 1'
#
loop_
_entity.id
_entity.type
_entity.pdbx_description
1 polymer ?
#
loop_
_entity_poly.entity_id
_entity_poly.type
_entity_poly.pdbx_seq_one_letter_code
_entity_poly.pdbx_strand_id
1 'polypeptide(L)'
;MDAFWKAANSNVPTTVDEKGRRLVDHPRPTNPMVSPLLTDLYQFTMAYAYWKAGKHHDRADGFFDYLRALDCSDVDVYAISEGFTVFPNVPLMRVEGPVAVVQLLETPFLNLVNYASLVTTNAARHRFVVGKSKALLEFGFRRAQGPDGGISASRYCYMGGFDATRFIIIIVLWFRRLEKECIIVVASKLQRW
;
A
#
# COMPACT_ATOMS: atom_id res chain seq x y z
N MET A 1 -1.73 18.64 -14.53
CA MET A 1 -0.60 19.19 -13.76
C MET A 1 -0.65 20.72 -13.61
N ASP A 2 -0.87 21.51 -14.66
CA ASP A 2 -0.88 22.99 -14.60
C ASP A 2 -1.85 23.63 -13.59
N ALA A 3 -3.01 23.02 -13.35
CA ALA A 3 -3.98 23.53 -12.39
C ALA A 3 -3.50 23.40 -10.93
N PHE A 4 -2.75 22.34 -10.63
CA PHE A 4 -2.22 22.10 -9.28
C PHE A 4 -1.07 23.06 -8.98
N TRP A 5 -0.25 23.37 -9.99
CA TRP A 5 0.87 24.29 -9.85
C TRP A 5 0.46 25.76 -9.70
N LYS A 6 -0.64 26.16 -10.37
CA LYS A 6 -1.23 27.50 -10.20
C LYS A 6 -1.93 27.69 -8.85
N ALA A 7 -2.57 26.64 -8.31
CA ALA A 7 -3.24 26.71 -7.02
C ALA A 7 -2.23 26.88 -5.86
N ALA A 8 -1.12 26.15 -5.87
CA ALA A 8 -0.11 26.21 -4.82
C ALA A 8 0.66 27.55 -4.72
N ASN A 9 0.70 28.32 -5.81
CA ASN A 9 1.47 29.57 -5.91
C ASN A 9 0.59 30.83 -6.03
N SER A 10 -0.72 30.71 -5.80
CA SER A 10 -1.61 31.88 -5.78
C SER A 10 -1.78 32.40 -4.36
N ASN A 11 -1.25 33.60 -4.09
CA ASN A 11 -1.50 34.36 -2.86
C ASN A 11 -2.96 34.87 -2.84
N VAL A 12 -3.93 33.96 -2.70
CA VAL A 12 -5.34 34.34 -2.57
C VAL A 12 -5.59 34.78 -1.13
N PRO A 13 -5.91 36.06 -0.87
CA PRO A 13 -6.18 36.52 0.48
C PRO A 13 -7.50 35.93 0.96
N THR A 14 -7.49 35.30 2.13
CA THR A 14 -8.70 34.91 2.85
C THR A 14 -9.37 36.17 3.42
N THR A 15 -10.12 36.90 2.58
CA THR A 15 -10.91 38.04 3.04
C THR A 15 -12.04 37.55 3.94
N VAL A 16 -11.99 37.91 5.22
CA VAL A 16 -13.04 37.72 6.22
C VAL A 16 -13.81 39.04 6.30
N ASP A 17 -15.15 39.01 6.25
CA ASP A 17 -15.96 40.21 6.46
C ASP A 17 -16.07 40.52 7.96
N GLU A 18 -16.29 41.80 8.28
CA GLU A 18 -16.32 42.35 9.64
C GLU A 18 -17.55 41.91 10.48
N LYS A 19 -18.39 40.99 9.98
CA LYS A 19 -19.54 40.40 10.69
C LYS A 19 -19.50 38.87 10.77
N GLY A 20 -18.36 38.25 10.47
CA GLY A 20 -18.02 36.91 10.96
C GLY A 20 -18.92 35.76 10.48
N ARG A 21 -19.55 35.87 9.30
CA ARG A 21 -20.33 34.76 8.73
C ARG A 21 -19.98 34.51 7.26
N ARG A 22 -19.50 33.30 6.95
CA ARG A 22 -19.66 32.68 5.63
C ARG A 22 -20.56 31.45 5.76
N LEU A 23 -21.70 31.53 5.09
CA LEU A 23 -22.72 30.48 4.98
C LEU A 23 -22.53 29.76 3.64
N VAL A 24 -22.11 28.50 3.68
CA VAL A 24 -22.65 27.45 2.79
C VAL A 24 -22.71 26.18 3.63
N ASP A 25 -23.86 25.94 4.27
CA ASP A 25 -24.11 24.71 5.01
C ASP A 25 -24.46 23.62 3.99
N HIS A 26 -23.47 22.81 3.60
CA HIS A 26 -23.74 21.58 2.87
C HIS A 26 -24.21 20.51 3.86
N PRO A 27 -25.35 19.82 3.62
CA PRO A 27 -25.79 18.77 4.51
C PRO A 27 -24.71 17.69 4.60
N ARG A 28 -24.20 17.46 5.82
CA ARG A 28 -23.22 16.42 6.09
C ARG A 28 -23.84 15.05 5.75
N PRO A 29 -23.16 14.18 4.99
CA PRO A 29 -23.71 12.87 4.67
C PRO A 29 -23.87 12.04 5.94
N THR A 30 -25.12 11.73 6.29
CA THR A 30 -25.56 11.11 7.55
C THR A 30 -25.38 9.59 7.60
N ASN A 31 -24.39 9.02 6.90
CA ASN A 31 -24.18 7.57 6.88
C ASN A 31 -22.78 7.17 7.37
N PRO A 32 -22.64 6.51 8.54
CA PRO A 32 -21.34 6.08 9.05
C PRO A 32 -20.79 4.81 8.36
N MET A 33 -21.50 4.26 7.36
CA MET A 33 -21.12 2.98 6.70
C MET A 33 -20.54 3.12 5.29
N VAL A 34 -20.25 4.34 4.82
CA VAL A 34 -19.66 4.54 3.48
C VAL A 34 -18.50 5.54 3.59
N SER A 35 -17.34 5.05 4.03
CA SER A 35 -16.03 5.68 3.78
C SER A 35 -15.12 4.83 2.89
N PRO A 36 -15.57 4.26 1.75
CA PRO A 36 -14.63 3.99 0.67
C PRO A 36 -14.26 5.33 0.02
N LEU A 37 -13.04 5.77 0.35
CA LEU A 37 -12.16 6.72 -0.32
C LEU A 37 -12.80 7.98 -0.95
N LEU A 38 -12.78 9.07 -0.17
CA LEU A 38 -12.84 10.43 -0.70
C LEU A 38 -11.81 10.65 -1.84
N THR A 39 -10.68 9.94 -1.77
CA THR A 39 -9.61 9.90 -2.77
C THR A 39 -10.06 9.28 -4.09
N ASP A 40 -10.82 8.18 -4.05
CA ASP A 40 -11.31 7.50 -5.25
C ASP A 40 -12.39 8.35 -5.90
N LEU A 41 -13.31 8.89 -5.09
CA LEU A 41 -14.29 9.85 -5.57
C LEU A 41 -13.62 11.06 -6.22
N TYR A 42 -12.55 11.59 -5.63
CA TYR A 42 -11.75 12.67 -6.23
C TYR A 42 -11.14 12.25 -7.57
N GLN A 43 -10.53 11.06 -7.65
CA GLN A 43 -9.96 10.54 -8.90
C GLN A 43 -11.01 10.40 -10.00
N PHE A 44 -12.19 9.84 -9.70
CA PHE A 44 -13.28 9.74 -10.66
C PHE A 44 -13.82 11.11 -11.09
N THR A 45 -13.96 12.04 -10.14
CA THR A 45 -14.48 13.39 -10.44
C THR A 45 -13.48 14.18 -11.30
N MET A 46 -12.18 14.05 -11.03
CA MET A 46 -11.12 14.64 -11.85
C MET A 46 -11.10 14.01 -13.24
N ALA A 47 -11.16 12.68 -13.35
CA ALA A 47 -11.22 11.98 -14.65
C ALA A 47 -12.43 12.44 -15.48
N TYR A 48 -13.60 12.55 -14.83
CA TYR A 48 -14.81 13.09 -15.46
C TYR A 48 -14.64 14.54 -15.92
N ALA A 49 -14.02 15.40 -15.11
CA ALA A 49 -13.74 16.78 -15.48
C ALA A 49 -12.77 16.88 -16.67
N TYR A 50 -11.73 16.04 -16.71
CA TYR A 50 -10.80 15.97 -17.85
C TYR A 50 -11.47 15.46 -19.13
N TRP A 51 -12.36 14.46 -19.03
CA TRP A 51 -13.18 14.03 -20.16
C TRP A 51 -14.06 15.18 -20.65
N LYS A 52 -14.87 15.77 -19.77
CA LYS A 52 -15.79 16.86 -20.13
C LYS A 52 -15.07 18.07 -20.73
N ALA A 53 -13.85 18.34 -20.29
CA ALA A 53 -13.01 19.41 -20.82
C ALA A 53 -12.32 19.07 -22.16
N GLY A 54 -12.57 17.90 -22.76
CA GLY A 54 -11.97 17.50 -24.05
C GLY A 54 -10.47 17.21 -23.99
N LYS A 55 -9.85 17.26 -22.81
CA LYS A 55 -8.40 17.15 -22.61
C LYS A 55 -7.82 15.77 -22.94
N HIS A 56 -8.67 14.77 -23.15
CA HIS A 56 -8.27 13.45 -23.61
C HIS A 56 -7.83 13.43 -25.09
N HIS A 57 -8.15 14.49 -25.86
CA HIS A 57 -7.63 14.69 -27.21
C HIS A 57 -6.24 15.35 -27.23
N ASP A 58 -5.83 16.01 -26.14
CA ASP A 58 -4.53 16.65 -26.02
C ASP A 58 -3.49 15.59 -25.62
N ARG A 59 -2.75 15.08 -26.59
CA ARG A 59 -1.68 14.10 -26.34
C ARG A 59 -0.47 14.82 -25.76
N ALA A 60 -0.14 14.53 -24.50
CA ALA A 60 1.10 15.00 -23.88
C ALA A 60 2.27 14.17 -24.39
N ASP A 61 2.69 14.38 -25.65
CA ASP A 61 3.67 13.55 -26.35
C ASP A 61 4.98 13.39 -25.55
N GLY A 62 5.49 14.48 -24.98
CA GLY A 62 6.70 14.44 -24.13
C GLY A 62 6.56 13.64 -22.82
N PHE A 63 5.34 13.48 -22.29
CA PHE A 63 5.11 12.66 -21.09
C PHE A 63 5.12 11.16 -21.41
N PHE A 64 4.54 10.76 -22.55
CA PHE A 64 4.56 9.36 -22.95
C PHE A 64 5.95 8.89 -23.37
N ASP A 65 6.75 9.77 -23.97
CA ASP A 65 8.15 9.47 -24.27
C ASP A 65 8.98 9.33 -22.98
N TYR A 66 8.73 10.17 -21.97
CA TYR A 66 9.29 9.98 -20.63
C TYR A 66 8.90 8.63 -20.02
N LEU A 67 7.63 8.23 -20.09
CA LEU A 67 7.17 6.93 -19.55
C LEU A 67 7.77 5.72 -20.28
N ARG A 68 8.05 5.84 -21.59
CA ARG A 68 8.70 4.77 -22.36
C ARG A 68 10.17 4.59 -21.99
N ALA A 69 10.85 5.69 -21.64
CA ALA A 69 12.24 5.69 -21.22
C ALA A 69 12.41 5.50 -19.70
N LEU A 70 11.31 5.31 -18.96
CA LEU A 70 11.34 5.20 -17.51
C LEU A 70 12.08 3.92 -17.10
N ASP A 71 13.13 4.09 -16.30
CA ASP A 71 13.91 3.01 -15.74
C ASP A 71 14.06 3.17 -14.22
N CYS A 72 14.25 2.05 -13.52
CA CYS A 72 14.46 2.00 -12.08
C CYS A 72 15.94 1.88 -11.69
N SER A 73 16.87 2.05 -12.65
CA SER A 73 18.32 1.91 -12.43
C SER A 73 18.88 2.89 -11.40
N ASP A 74 18.35 4.11 -11.33
CA ASP A 74 18.80 5.16 -10.40
C ASP A 74 18.04 5.13 -9.05
N VAL A 75 17.47 3.99 -8.67
CA VAL A 75 16.70 3.82 -7.43
C VAL A 75 17.44 2.89 -6.47
N ASP A 76 17.83 3.43 -5.32
CA ASP A 76 18.42 2.68 -4.22
C ASP A 76 17.35 2.31 -3.19
N VAL A 77 17.30 1.03 -2.81
CA VAL A 77 16.34 0.50 -1.83
C VAL A 77 17.08 -0.11 -0.65
N TYR A 78 16.86 0.45 0.53
CA TYR A 78 17.36 -0.05 1.81
C TYR A 78 16.19 -0.63 2.60
N ALA A 79 16.27 -1.90 3.01
CA ALA A 79 15.19 -2.55 3.74
C ALA A 79 15.72 -3.48 4.82
N ILE A 80 14.89 -3.72 5.83
CA ILE A 80 15.17 -4.72 6.85
C ILE A 80 14.97 -6.12 6.26
N SER A 81 15.92 -7.02 6.55
CA SER A 81 15.85 -8.42 6.12
C SER A 81 14.57 -9.11 6.64
N GLU A 82 14.11 -10.14 5.93
CA GLU A 82 12.90 -10.86 6.32
C GLU A 82 13.05 -11.57 7.67
N GLY A 83 11.93 -11.75 8.37
CA GLY A 83 11.86 -12.51 9.63
C GLY A 83 12.25 -11.72 10.88
N PHE A 84 12.75 -10.50 10.73
CA PHE A 84 12.98 -9.60 11.86
C PHE A 84 11.67 -9.00 12.37
N THR A 85 11.61 -8.77 13.69
CA THR A 85 10.49 -8.09 14.32
C THR A 85 10.78 -6.60 14.38
N VAL A 86 9.88 -5.76 13.85
CA VAL A 86 10.05 -4.31 13.79
C VAL A 86 9.01 -3.60 14.63
N PHE A 87 9.45 -2.55 15.31
CA PHE A 87 8.63 -1.75 16.22
C PHE A 87 8.02 -0.53 15.52
N PRO A 88 6.93 0.03 16.07
CA PRO A 88 6.38 1.30 15.59
C PRO A 88 7.45 2.40 15.54
N ASN A 89 7.34 3.30 14.57
CA ASN A 89 8.24 4.44 14.33
C ASN A 89 9.68 4.08 13.92
N VAL A 90 9.94 2.82 13.52
CA VAL A 90 11.19 2.42 12.87
C VAL A 90 10.93 2.30 11.37
N PRO A 91 11.73 2.94 10.50
CA PRO A 91 11.56 2.82 9.05
C PRO A 91 11.84 1.37 8.61
N LEU A 92 10.83 0.74 8.00
CA LEU A 92 10.91 -0.62 7.47
C LEU A 92 11.76 -0.70 6.20
N MET A 93 11.61 0.32 5.36
CA MET A 93 12.26 0.46 4.07
C MET A 93 12.47 1.95 3.78
N ARG A 94 13.57 2.27 3.12
CA ARG A 94 13.89 3.58 2.57
C ARG A 94 14.18 3.42 1.09
N VAL A 95 13.58 4.28 0.27
CA VAL A 95 13.78 4.34 -1.17
C VAL A 95 14.35 5.71 -1.51
N GLU A 96 15.49 5.74 -2.18
CA GLU A 96 16.18 6.95 -2.60
C GLU A 96 16.27 6.96 -4.14
N GLY A 97 16.01 8.11 -4.78
CA GLY A 97 16.01 8.21 -6.24
C GLY A 97 15.20 9.39 -6.78
N PRO A 98 15.01 9.49 -8.11
CA PRO A 98 14.22 10.54 -8.74
C PRO A 98 12.77 10.57 -8.26
N VAL A 99 12.29 11.74 -7.84
CA VAL A 99 10.96 11.92 -7.21
C VAL A 99 9.81 11.30 -8.01
N ALA A 100 9.84 11.44 -9.35
CA ALA A 100 8.78 10.91 -10.20
C ALA A 100 8.73 9.36 -10.20
N VAL A 101 9.88 8.70 -10.11
CA VAL A 101 9.98 7.23 -10.05
C VAL A 101 9.63 6.74 -8.65
N VAL A 102 10.22 7.34 -7.61
CA VAL A 102 9.98 6.95 -6.21
C VAL A 102 8.50 7.10 -5.83
N GLN A 103 7.84 8.17 -6.29
CA GLN A 103 6.41 8.38 -6.07
C GLN A 103 5.55 7.31 -6.75
N LEU A 104 5.94 6.85 -7.94
CA LEU A 104 5.24 5.77 -8.64
C LEU A 104 5.40 4.44 -7.89
N LEU A 105 6.57 4.21 -7.29
CA LEU A 105 6.89 3.01 -6.52
C LEU A 105 6.29 3.01 -5.11
N GLU A 106 5.90 4.16 -4.56
CA GLU A 106 5.31 4.26 -3.21
C GLU A 106 4.10 3.35 -3.04
N THR A 107 3.14 3.42 -3.98
CA THR A 107 1.88 2.67 -3.89
C THR A 107 2.09 1.14 -3.94
N PRO A 108 2.81 0.56 -4.92
CA PRO A 108 3.04 -0.88 -4.95
C PRO A 108 3.85 -1.36 -3.74
N PHE A 109 4.87 -0.61 -3.31
CA PHE A 109 5.64 -0.97 -2.12
C PHE A 109 4.79 -0.97 -0.84
N LEU A 110 3.96 0.07 -0.66
CA LEU A 110 3.09 0.16 0.50
C LEU A 110 2.08 -0.99 0.52
N ASN A 111 1.51 -1.36 -0.64
CA ASN A 111 0.57 -2.48 -0.72
C ASN A 111 1.24 -3.82 -0.40
N LEU A 112 2.41 -4.10 -1.00
CA LEU A 112 3.13 -5.35 -0.79
C LEU A 112 3.61 -5.51 0.66
N VAL A 113 4.26 -4.49 1.21
CA VAL A 113 4.82 -4.54 2.57
C VAL A 113 3.71 -4.59 3.62
N ASN A 114 2.63 -3.82 3.46
CA ASN A 114 1.51 -3.85 4.41
C ASN A 114 0.80 -5.20 4.41
N TYR A 115 0.51 -5.75 3.23
CA TYR A 115 -0.16 -7.04 3.13
C TYR A 115 0.68 -8.15 3.76
N ALA A 116 1.96 -8.22 3.41
CA ALA A 116 2.85 -9.24 3.92
C ALA A 116 3.04 -9.15 5.43
N SER A 117 3.30 -7.94 5.95
CA SER A 117 3.52 -7.71 7.37
C SER A 117 2.28 -8.05 8.20
N LEU A 118 1.08 -7.70 7.71
CA LEU A 118 -0.18 -7.98 8.40
C LEU A 118 -0.43 -9.49 8.50
N VAL A 119 -0.28 -10.22 7.40
CA VAL A 119 -0.52 -11.67 7.37
C VAL A 119 0.49 -12.40 8.24
N THR A 120 1.79 -12.10 8.11
CA THR A 120 2.84 -12.74 8.93
C THR A 120 2.65 -12.45 10.42
N THR A 121 2.35 -11.20 10.78
CA THR A 121 2.12 -10.84 12.19
C THR A 121 0.88 -11.51 12.76
N ASN A 122 -0.21 -11.61 11.98
CA ASN A 122 -1.41 -12.32 12.44
C ASN A 122 -1.14 -13.83 12.63
N ALA A 123 -0.40 -14.44 11.71
CA ALA A 123 0.03 -15.84 11.84
C ALA A 123 0.91 -16.05 13.08
N ALA A 124 1.86 -15.15 13.34
CA ALA A 124 2.70 -15.17 14.54
C ALA A 124 1.87 -15.10 15.84
N ARG A 125 0.81 -14.28 15.85
CA ARG A 125 -0.11 -14.19 16.99
C ARG A 125 -0.88 -15.50 17.22
N HIS A 126 -1.34 -16.15 16.15
CA HIS A 126 -1.97 -17.47 16.26
C HIS A 126 -0.99 -18.53 16.79
N ARG A 127 0.25 -18.55 16.28
CA ARG A 127 1.30 -19.43 16.80
C ARG A 127 1.59 -19.18 18.28
N PHE A 128 1.66 -17.92 18.69
CA PHE A 128 1.89 -17.55 20.09
C PHE A 128 0.79 -18.10 21.02
N VAL A 129 -0.48 -17.97 20.63
CA VAL A 129 -1.62 -18.45 21.44
C VAL A 129 -1.72 -19.97 21.48
N VAL A 130 -1.45 -20.64 20.36
CA VAL A 130 -1.60 -22.11 20.24
C VAL A 130 -0.45 -22.88 20.89
N GLY A 131 0.73 -22.26 20.97
CA GLY A 131 1.95 -22.89 21.45
C GLY A 131 2.61 -23.80 20.42
N LYS A 132 3.80 -24.32 20.75
CA LYS A 132 4.62 -25.16 19.85
C LYS A 132 4.12 -26.59 19.70
N SER A 133 3.19 -27.04 20.55
CA SER A 133 2.77 -28.44 20.63
C SER A 133 1.73 -28.85 19.59
N LYS A 134 1.02 -27.89 18.99
CA LYS A 134 -0.07 -28.17 18.05
C LYS A 134 0.29 -27.72 16.64
N ALA A 135 -0.13 -28.53 15.68
CA ALA A 135 0.04 -28.23 14.26
C ALA A 135 -0.91 -27.10 13.82
N LEU A 136 -0.37 -26.06 13.18
CA LEU A 136 -1.14 -24.97 12.57
C LEU A 136 -1.15 -25.12 11.05
N LEU A 137 -2.35 -25.17 10.48
CA LEU A 137 -2.56 -25.34 9.04
C LEU A 137 -3.30 -24.14 8.43
N GLU A 138 -2.80 -23.68 7.29
CA GLU A 138 -3.38 -22.57 6.53
C GLU A 138 -4.24 -23.10 5.36
N PHE A 139 -5.50 -22.61 5.28
CA PHE A 139 -6.54 -23.08 4.35
C PHE A 139 -7.33 -21.96 3.64
N GLY A 140 -6.81 -20.74 3.71
CA GLY A 140 -7.39 -19.52 3.16
C GLY A 140 -7.08 -19.26 1.68
N PHE A 141 -6.27 -20.09 1.02
CA PHE A 141 -5.88 -19.93 -0.40
C PHE A 141 -7.05 -19.53 -1.34
N ARG A 142 -8.19 -20.22 -1.25
CA ARG A 142 -9.38 -19.98 -2.08
C ARG A 142 -10.16 -18.70 -1.77
N ARG A 143 -9.82 -18.01 -0.68
CA ARG A 143 -10.44 -16.76 -0.22
C ARG A 143 -9.48 -15.58 -0.34
N ALA A 144 -8.22 -15.84 -0.70
CA ALA A 144 -7.22 -14.80 -0.84
C ALA A 144 -7.51 -13.94 -2.08
N GLN A 145 -7.21 -12.65 -1.97
CA GLN A 145 -7.57 -11.65 -2.97
C GLN A 145 -6.53 -11.57 -4.08
N GLY A 146 -6.98 -11.60 -5.32
CA GLY A 146 -6.11 -11.51 -6.50
C GLY A 146 -5.53 -12.87 -6.93
N PRO A 147 -4.96 -12.93 -8.15
CA PRO A 147 -4.42 -14.17 -8.72
C PRO A 147 -3.28 -14.76 -7.89
N ASP A 148 -2.39 -13.90 -7.35
CA ASP A 148 -1.23 -14.31 -6.54
C ASP A 148 -1.48 -14.21 -5.02
N GLY A 149 -2.68 -13.79 -4.61
CA GLY A 149 -3.02 -13.59 -3.20
C GLY A 149 -2.93 -14.88 -2.40
N GLY A 150 -3.34 -16.01 -2.99
CA GLY A 150 -3.29 -17.31 -2.32
C GLY A 150 -1.87 -17.74 -2.00
N ILE A 151 -0.96 -17.57 -2.96
CA ILE A 151 0.44 -18.00 -2.85
C ILE A 151 1.17 -17.14 -1.81
N SER A 152 1.02 -15.82 -1.92
CA SER A 152 1.65 -14.87 -1.00
C SER A 152 1.12 -15.03 0.43
N ALA A 153 -0.20 -15.18 0.63
CA ALA A 153 -0.79 -15.42 1.95
C ALA A 153 -0.21 -16.67 2.63
N SER A 154 -0.22 -17.80 1.92
CA SER A 154 0.28 -19.07 2.45
C SER A 154 1.78 -18.97 2.81
N ARG A 155 2.59 -18.29 1.99
CA ARG A 155 4.01 -18.03 2.29
C ARG A 155 4.18 -17.24 3.59
N TYR A 156 3.44 -16.15 3.75
CA TYR A 156 3.54 -15.27 4.91
C TYR A 156 3.03 -15.92 6.19
N CYS A 157 2.02 -16.79 6.10
CA CYS A 157 1.56 -17.62 7.21
C CYS A 157 2.63 -18.63 7.66
N TYR A 158 3.34 -19.26 6.71
CA TYR A 158 4.45 -20.15 7.03
C TYR A 158 5.58 -19.39 7.74
N MET A 159 5.98 -18.22 7.24
CA MET A 159 6.96 -17.37 7.92
C MET A 159 6.51 -16.92 9.31
N GLY A 160 5.20 -16.71 9.52
CA GLY A 160 4.62 -16.41 10.83
C GLY A 160 4.57 -17.61 11.78
N GLY A 161 4.97 -18.80 11.34
CA GLY A 161 5.10 -19.99 12.17
C GLY A 161 3.98 -21.01 12.01
N PHE A 162 3.22 -21.02 10.91
CA PHE A 162 2.33 -22.14 10.58
C PHE A 162 3.15 -23.33 10.04
N ASP A 163 2.77 -24.56 10.39
CA ASP A 163 3.55 -25.76 10.05
C ASP A 163 3.27 -26.27 8.63
N ALA A 164 2.05 -26.09 8.15
CA ALA A 164 1.67 -26.57 6.83
C ALA A 164 0.66 -25.67 6.11
N THR A 165 0.80 -25.63 4.79
CA THR A 165 -0.14 -25.01 3.86
C THR A 165 -0.67 -26.09 2.93
N ARG A 166 -1.96 -26.04 2.57
CA ARG A 166 -2.58 -27.07 1.72
C ARG A 166 -2.07 -27.11 0.27
N PHE A 167 -1.15 -26.23 -0.11
CA PHE A 167 -0.72 -26.03 -1.49
C PHE A 167 0.74 -26.47 -1.68
N ILE A 168 0.92 -27.60 -2.36
CA ILE A 168 2.23 -28.26 -2.54
C ILE A 168 3.20 -27.45 -3.41
N ILE A 169 2.69 -26.55 -4.28
CA ILE A 169 3.52 -25.69 -5.13
C ILE A 169 4.45 -24.79 -4.30
N ILE A 170 4.01 -24.35 -3.11
CA ILE A 170 4.77 -23.39 -2.29
C ILE A 170 5.99 -24.07 -1.68
N ILE A 171 5.87 -25.32 -1.23
CA ILE A 171 7.01 -26.08 -0.71
C ILE A 171 8.01 -26.41 -1.83
N VAL A 172 7.52 -26.74 -3.03
CA VAL A 172 8.37 -27.23 -4.13
C VAL A 172 9.02 -26.11 -4.96
N LEU A 173 8.32 -25.00 -5.24
CA LEU A 173 8.87 -23.92 -6.08
C LEU A 173 9.80 -22.97 -5.31
N TRP A 174 9.59 -22.80 -4.00
CA TRP A 174 10.27 -21.73 -3.25
C TRP A 174 11.54 -22.14 -2.52
N PHE A 175 11.82 -23.45 -2.36
CA PHE A 175 13.13 -23.92 -1.85
C PHE A 175 14.30 -23.49 -2.75
N ARG A 176 14.04 -23.03 -4.00
CA ARG A 176 15.05 -22.58 -4.97
C ARG A 176 15.17 -21.06 -5.14
N ARG A 177 14.40 -20.23 -4.43
CA ARG A 177 14.25 -18.77 -4.71
C ARG A 177 14.46 -17.90 -3.46
N LEU A 178 15.28 -18.33 -2.50
CA LEU A 178 15.53 -17.62 -1.24
C LEU A 178 16.58 -16.50 -1.35
N GLU A 179 16.45 -15.61 -2.32
CA GLU A 179 17.21 -14.35 -2.30
C GLU A 179 16.30 -13.21 -2.78
N LYS A 180 16.09 -12.21 -1.89
CA LYS A 180 15.68 -10.82 -2.18
C LYS A 180 14.19 -10.43 -2.15
N GLU A 181 13.41 -10.91 -1.19
CA GLU A 181 12.18 -10.19 -0.82
C GLU A 181 12.29 -9.62 0.60
N CYS A 182 11.51 -8.57 0.91
CA CYS A 182 11.57 -7.80 2.16
C CYS A 182 10.21 -7.86 2.86
N ILE A 183 10.07 -8.71 3.86
CA ILE A 183 8.80 -8.98 4.56
C ILE A 183 9.04 -9.08 6.06
N ILE A 184 8.28 -8.29 6.81
CA ILE A 184 8.64 -7.91 8.18
C ILE A 184 7.51 -8.28 9.15
N VAL A 185 7.87 -8.76 10.35
CA VAL A 185 6.90 -8.99 11.43
C VAL A 185 6.78 -7.73 12.27
N VAL A 186 5.58 -7.16 12.42
CA VAL A 186 5.41 -5.92 13.20
C VAL A 186 5.10 -6.26 14.66
N ALA A 187 6.02 -5.89 15.56
CA ALA A 187 6.03 -6.22 16.98
C ALA A 187 5.05 -5.40 17.85
N SER A 188 4.14 -4.62 17.27
CA SER A 188 3.49 -3.52 17.99
C SER A 188 2.54 -3.92 19.13
N LYS A 189 2.16 -5.21 19.26
CA LYS A 189 1.23 -5.69 20.30
C LYS A 189 1.60 -7.01 20.97
N LEU A 190 2.81 -7.55 20.75
CA LEU A 190 3.21 -8.85 21.31
C LEU A 190 3.68 -8.77 22.78
N GLN A 191 3.94 -7.59 23.33
CA GLN A 191 4.55 -7.42 24.66
C GLN A 191 3.57 -7.05 25.80
N ARG A 192 2.25 -7.20 25.62
CA ARG A 192 1.31 -6.73 26.65
C ARG A 192 0.11 -7.65 26.87
N TRP A 193 0.37 -8.90 27.22
CA TRP A 193 -0.55 -9.80 27.95
C TRP A 193 0.25 -10.80 28.76
#